data_AF-A0A972XKD6-F1
#
_entry.id   AF-A0A972XKD6-F1
#
_cell.length_a   1.000
_cell.length_b   1.000
_cell.length_c   1.000
_cell.angle_alpha   90.00
_cell.angle_beta   90.00
_cell.angle_gamma   90.00
#
_symmetry.space_group_name_H-M   'P 1'
#
loop_
_entity.id
_entity.type
_entity.pdbx_description
1 polymer ?
#
loop_
_entity_poly.entity_id
_entity_poly.type
_entity_poly.pdbx_seq_one_letter_code
_entity_poly.pdbx_strand_id
1 'polypeptide(L)'
;MFNWLRQEAFSFMGDTISVSLMIMAVTVLVSLAAWQKPDWMELMTMNPYLIDRKKQYWRFISSGFIHADFTHLFFNLFSFYFFGTQLEYIFTVIFPGLGPEMFVLFYLLGILVADLPTYFKQKNNAYFNSLGASGAVSAVIFAGIMFFPTEKIYLFGLLGIP
;
A
#
# COMPACT_ATOMS: atom_id res chain seq x y z
N MET A 1 10.01 12.69 21.55
CA MET A 1 9.33 13.15 20.32
C MET A 1 8.57 12.01 19.65
N PHE A 2 9.20 10.86 19.32
CA PHE A 2 8.50 9.71 18.72
C PHE A 2 7.43 9.06 19.61
N ASN A 3 7.68 8.88 20.91
CA ASN A 3 6.64 8.39 21.84
C ASN A 3 5.45 9.35 21.97
N TRP A 4 5.69 10.66 21.79
CA TRP A 4 4.64 11.68 21.79
C TRP A 4 3.87 11.65 20.46
N LEU A 5 4.56 11.64 19.31
CA LEU A 5 3.93 11.48 17.98
C LEU A 5 3.16 10.17 17.84
N ARG A 6 3.66 9.08 18.43
CA ARG A 6 2.98 7.78 18.47
C ARG A 6 1.72 7.85 19.33
N GLN A 7 1.79 8.45 20.53
CA GLN A 7 0.62 8.65 21.39
C GLN A 7 -0.42 9.54 20.70
N GLU A 8 0.03 10.61 20.02
CA GLU A 8 -0.85 11.50 19.26
C GLU A 8 -1.43 10.85 18.02
N ALA A 9 -0.68 10.01 17.31
CA ALA A 9 -1.20 9.22 16.21
C ALA A 9 -2.27 8.23 16.69
N PHE A 10 -2.05 7.56 17.82
CA PHE A 10 -3.06 6.68 18.42
C PHE A 10 -4.29 7.44 18.91
N SER A 11 -4.16 8.64 19.47
CA SER A 11 -5.33 9.48 19.82
C SER A 11 -6.03 10.01 18.57
N PHE A 12 -5.29 10.42 17.54
CA PHE A 12 -5.81 10.85 16.24
C PHE A 12 -6.65 9.77 15.56
N MET A 13 -6.21 8.50 15.64
CA MET A 13 -6.99 7.34 15.18
C MET A 13 -8.29 7.14 15.96
N GLY A 14 -8.39 7.66 17.19
CA GLY A 14 -9.62 7.64 18.00
C GLY A 14 -10.61 8.75 17.64
N ASP A 15 -10.14 9.86 17.09
CA ASP A 15 -10.94 11.08 16.87
C ASP A 15 -11.39 11.26 15.41
N THR A 16 -10.77 10.57 14.45
CA THR A 16 -11.09 10.66 13.01
C THR A 16 -11.06 9.31 12.31
N ILE A 17 -11.81 9.17 11.20
CA ILE A 17 -11.74 7.96 10.37
C ILE A 17 -10.39 7.92 9.66
N SER A 18 -9.47 7.06 10.13
CA SER A 18 -8.17 6.88 9.50
C SER A 18 -8.31 6.31 8.09
N VAL A 19 -7.73 7.01 7.13
CA VAL A 19 -7.73 6.59 5.72
C VAL A 19 -6.81 5.40 5.50
N SER A 20 -5.75 5.23 6.30
CA SER A 20 -4.96 3.99 6.32
C SER A 20 -5.85 2.77 6.63
N LEU A 21 -6.70 2.86 7.65
CA LEU A 21 -7.61 1.77 7.99
C LEU A 21 -8.65 1.54 6.90
N MET A 22 -9.13 2.60 6.24
CA MET A 22 -10.04 2.47 5.09
C MET A 22 -9.36 1.74 3.92
N ILE A 23 -8.12 2.10 3.57
CA ILE A 23 -7.33 1.42 2.51
C ILE A 23 -7.14 -0.06 2.86
N MET A 24 -6.84 -0.38 4.12
CA MET A 24 -6.74 -1.76 4.59
C MET A 24 -8.07 -2.50 4.43
N ALA A 25 -9.16 -1.92 4.91
CA ALA A 25 -10.49 -2.52 4.83
C ALA A 25 -10.90 -2.78 3.38
N VAL A 26 -10.71 -1.81 2.48
CA VAL A 26 -10.99 -1.97 1.05
C VAL A 26 -10.12 -3.08 0.45
N THR A 27 -8.83 -3.10 0.73
CA THR A 27 -7.91 -4.14 0.22
C THR A 27 -8.31 -5.53 0.71
N VAL A 28 -8.73 -5.68 1.97
CA VAL A 28 -9.26 -6.95 2.50
C VAL A 28 -10.52 -7.35 1.74
N LEU A 29 -11.53 -6.48 1.68
CA LEU A 29 -12.82 -6.78 1.07
C LEU A 29 -12.67 -7.16 -0.41
N VAL A 30 -11.85 -6.40 -1.14
CA VAL A 30 -11.57 -6.65 -2.56
C VAL A 30 -10.80 -7.94 -2.77
N SER A 31 -9.77 -8.22 -1.96
CA SER A 31 -9.02 -9.48 -2.05
C SER A 31 -9.91 -10.69 -1.76
N LEU A 32 -10.75 -10.62 -0.72
CA LEU A 32 -11.71 -11.67 -0.38
C LEU A 32 -12.74 -11.90 -1.50
N ALA A 33 -13.27 -10.82 -2.09
CA ALA A 33 -14.21 -10.91 -3.20
C ALA A 33 -13.55 -11.51 -4.46
N ALA A 34 -12.30 -11.14 -4.76
CA ALA A 34 -11.55 -11.66 -5.90
C ALA A 34 -11.22 -13.16 -5.75
N TRP A 35 -10.94 -13.66 -4.54
CA TRP A 35 -10.74 -15.11 -4.30
C TRP A 35 -11.98 -15.95 -4.61
N GLN A 36 -13.17 -15.38 -4.45
CA GLN A 36 -14.43 -16.06 -4.78
C GLN A 36 -14.78 -15.99 -6.27
N LYS A 37 -14.12 -15.11 -7.03
CA LYS A 37 -14.44 -14.82 -8.44
C LYS A 37 -13.15 -14.81 -9.28
N PRO A 38 -12.76 -15.95 -9.89
CA PRO A 38 -11.56 -16.03 -10.72
C PRO A 38 -11.49 -14.96 -11.82
N ASP A 39 -12.63 -14.62 -12.43
CA ASP A 39 -12.72 -13.56 -13.44
C ASP A 39 -12.31 -12.18 -12.89
N TRP A 40 -12.65 -11.88 -11.62
CA TRP A 40 -12.27 -10.63 -10.97
C TRP A 40 -10.77 -10.63 -10.66
N MET A 41 -10.24 -11.75 -10.18
CA MET A 41 -8.81 -11.92 -9.96
C MET A 41 -8.03 -11.70 -11.27
N GLU A 42 -8.46 -12.32 -12.36
CA GLU A 42 -7.83 -12.14 -13.68
C GLU A 42 -7.97 -10.69 -14.16
N LEU A 43 -9.13 -10.06 -14.04
CA LEU A 43 -9.38 -8.69 -14.52
C LEU A 43 -8.51 -7.65 -13.80
N MET A 44 -8.26 -7.87 -12.51
CA MET A 44 -7.55 -6.91 -11.65
C MET A 44 -6.03 -7.12 -11.63
N THR A 45 -5.55 -8.33 -11.95
CA THR A 45 -4.13 -8.70 -11.95
C THR A 45 -3.29 -7.80 -12.87
N MET A 46 -2.09 -7.43 -12.46
CA MET A 46 -1.13 -6.72 -13.31
C MET A 46 -0.64 -7.68 -14.39
N ASN A 47 -1.09 -7.45 -15.63
CA ASN A 47 -0.59 -8.12 -16.81
C ASN A 47 -0.05 -7.06 -17.80
N PRO A 48 1.27 -6.83 -17.84
CA PRO A 48 1.92 -5.85 -18.70
C PRO A 48 1.57 -5.99 -20.18
N TYR A 49 1.43 -7.22 -20.68
CA TYR A 49 1.09 -7.50 -22.06
C TYR A 49 -0.33 -7.02 -22.39
N LEU A 50 -1.32 -7.29 -21.53
CA LEU A 50 -2.69 -6.81 -21.70
C LEU A 50 -2.80 -5.29 -21.58
N ILE A 51 -1.99 -4.67 -20.72
CA ILE A 51 -1.91 -3.20 -20.65
C ILE A 51 -1.39 -2.62 -21.98
N ASP A 52 -0.27 -3.14 -22.50
CA ASP A 52 0.35 -2.61 -23.71
C ASP A 52 -0.52 -2.84 -24.95
N ARG A 53 -1.04 -4.07 -25.12
CA ARG A 53 -1.76 -4.52 -26.32
C ARG A 53 -3.25 -4.24 -26.30
N LYS A 54 -3.89 -4.30 -25.13
CA LYS A 54 -5.35 -4.12 -24.97
C LYS A 54 -5.75 -2.87 -24.19
N LYS A 55 -4.79 -2.02 -23.80
CA LYS A 55 -5.03 -0.72 -23.14
C LYS A 55 -5.78 -0.84 -21.82
N GLN A 56 -5.58 -1.95 -21.11
CA GLN A 56 -6.23 -2.24 -19.83
C GLN A 56 -5.53 -1.52 -18.66
N TYR A 57 -5.44 -0.19 -18.73
CA TYR A 57 -4.63 0.64 -17.84
C TYR A 57 -5.04 0.59 -16.37
N TRP A 58 -6.30 0.24 -16.06
CA TRP A 58 -6.76 0.08 -14.68
C TRP A 58 -5.94 -0.96 -13.90
N ARG A 59 -5.34 -1.93 -14.59
CA ARG A 59 -4.49 -2.98 -14.02
C ARG A 59 -3.29 -2.45 -13.26
N PHE A 60 -2.80 -1.24 -13.57
CA PHE A 60 -1.72 -0.59 -12.81
C PHE A 60 -2.11 -0.24 -11.37
N ILE A 61 -3.40 -0.06 -11.10
CA ILE A 61 -3.90 0.33 -9.78
C ILE A 61 -4.65 -0.83 -9.14
N SER A 62 -5.53 -1.50 -9.90
CA SER A 62 -6.34 -2.60 -9.38
C SER A 62 -5.51 -3.76 -8.86
N SER A 63 -4.33 -4.01 -9.44
CA SER A 63 -3.40 -5.06 -9.02
C SER A 63 -2.97 -4.91 -7.56
N GLY A 64 -2.88 -3.67 -7.06
CA GLY A 64 -2.50 -3.37 -5.69
C GLY A 64 -3.54 -3.79 -4.66
N PHE A 65 -4.81 -3.89 -5.03
CA PHE A 65 -5.92 -4.16 -4.09
C PHE A 65 -6.29 -5.64 -3.96
N ILE A 66 -5.64 -6.52 -4.73
CA ILE A 66 -5.85 -7.98 -4.70
C ILE A 66 -4.57 -8.71 -4.32
N HIS A 67 -4.69 -9.84 -3.62
CA HIS A 67 -3.56 -10.64 -3.14
C HIS A 67 -3.75 -12.11 -3.51
N ALA A 68 -2.65 -12.87 -3.62
CA ALA A 68 -2.69 -14.24 -4.14
C ALA A 68 -3.29 -15.22 -3.11
N ASP A 69 -3.02 -14.95 -1.84
CA ASP A 69 -3.40 -15.80 -0.72
C ASP A 69 -3.42 -14.97 0.59
N PHE A 70 -3.92 -15.61 1.65
CA PHE A 70 -4.04 -15.00 2.97
C PHE A 70 -2.70 -14.53 3.55
N THR A 71 -1.63 -15.32 3.38
CA THR A 71 -0.32 -15.00 3.94
C THR A 71 0.24 -13.74 3.28
N HIS A 72 0.15 -13.64 1.96
CA HIS A 72 0.56 -12.44 1.22
C HIS A 72 -0.25 -11.21 1.65
N LEU A 73 -1.58 -11.33 1.75
CA LEU A 73 -2.45 -10.24 2.21
C LEU A 73 -2.10 -9.81 3.65
N PHE A 74 -1.94 -10.79 4.56
CA PHE A 74 -1.67 -10.54 5.96
C PHE A 74 -0.36 -9.76 6.15
N PHE A 75 0.76 -10.24 5.61
CA PHE A 75 2.04 -9.57 5.81
C PHE A 75 2.10 -8.19 5.15
N ASN A 76 1.40 -8.01 4.03
CA ASN A 76 1.28 -6.72 3.37
C ASN A 76 0.56 -5.70 4.27
N LEU A 77 -0.64 -6.04 4.73
CA LEU A 77 -1.46 -5.16 5.56
C LEU A 77 -0.93 -4.99 6.97
N PHE A 78 -0.30 -6.03 7.53
CA PHE A 78 0.38 -5.96 8.81
C PHE A 78 1.51 -4.93 8.75
N SER A 79 2.35 -4.99 7.72
CA SER A 79 3.43 -4.01 7.53
C SER A 79 2.87 -2.62 7.26
N PHE A 80 1.84 -2.51 6.41
CA PHE A 80 1.18 -1.24 6.11
C PHE A 80 0.55 -0.59 7.36
N TYR A 81 -0.03 -1.36 8.28
CA TYR A 81 -0.65 -0.80 9.49
C TYR A 81 0.34 0.00 10.35
N PHE A 82 1.54 -0.56 10.59
CA PHE A 82 2.54 0.08 11.46
C PHE A 82 3.14 1.35 10.87
N PHE A 83 3.29 1.42 9.54
CA PHE A 83 3.93 2.54 8.88
C PHE A 83 2.93 3.52 8.25
N GLY A 84 1.81 3.03 7.73
CA GLY A 84 0.78 3.81 7.05
C GLY A 84 0.11 4.80 7.98
N THR A 85 -0.35 4.34 9.15
CA THR A 85 -0.99 5.20 10.16
C THR A 85 -0.05 6.31 10.64
N GLN A 86 1.22 5.98 10.87
CA GLN A 86 2.25 6.94 11.23
C GLN A 86 2.51 7.95 10.11
N LEU A 87 2.59 7.49 8.86
CA LEU A 87 2.83 8.35 7.70
C LEU A 87 1.62 9.24 7.37
N GLU A 88 0.40 8.75 7.54
CA GLU A 88 -0.85 9.52 7.43
C GLU A 88 -0.86 10.71 8.42
N TYR A 89 -0.48 10.46 9.68
CA TYR A 89 -0.34 11.54 10.66
C TYR A 89 0.73 12.56 10.24
N ILE A 90 1.91 12.11 9.78
CA ILE A 90 2.95 13.01 9.28
C ILE A 90 2.42 13.88 8.14
N PHE A 91 1.68 13.29 7.19
CA PHE A 91 1.07 14.03 6.09
C PHE A 91 0.04 15.04 6.58
N THR A 92 -0.70 14.74 7.64
CA THR A 92 -1.65 15.68 8.28
C THR A 92 -0.94 16.89 8.91
N VAL A 93 0.24 16.68 9.48
CA VAL A 93 1.07 17.76 10.02
C VAL A 93 1.72 18.59 8.90
N ILE A 94 2.23 17.95 7.84
CA ILE A 94 2.93 18.62 6.73
C ILE A 94 1.96 19.34 5.78
N PHE A 95 0.76 18.79 5.59
CA PHE A 95 -0.28 19.33 4.71
C PHE A 95 -1.55 19.64 5.52
N PRO A 96 -1.59 20.73 6.30
CA PRO A 96 -2.76 21.09 7.10
C PRO A 96 -4.03 21.18 6.25
N GLY A 97 -5.04 20.39 6.61
CA GLY A 97 -6.33 20.32 5.89
C GLY A 97 -6.35 19.47 4.62
N LEU A 98 -5.21 18.90 4.19
CA LEU A 98 -5.10 18.02 3.00
C LEU A 98 -4.31 16.73 3.27
N GLY A 99 -3.91 16.46 4.51
CA GLY A 99 -3.06 15.33 4.87
C GLY A 99 -3.58 13.97 4.40
N PRO A 100 -4.82 13.59 4.73
CA PRO A 100 -5.40 12.32 4.31
C PRO A 100 -5.42 12.16 2.78
N GLU A 101 -5.79 13.22 2.04
CA GLU A 101 -5.82 13.23 0.58
C GLU A 101 -4.43 13.05 -0.02
N MET A 102 -3.44 13.75 0.52
CA MET A 102 -2.05 13.64 0.09
C MET A 102 -1.48 12.25 0.40
N PHE A 103 -1.88 11.64 1.51
CA PHE A 103 -1.48 10.27 1.86
C PHE A 103 -2.10 9.23 0.91
N VAL A 104 -3.38 9.36 0.55
CA VAL A 104 -4.02 8.52 -0.47
C VAL A 104 -3.32 8.65 -1.81
N LEU A 105 -3.05 9.89 -2.24
CA LEU A 105 -2.34 10.15 -3.48
C LEU A 105 -0.96 9.50 -3.47
N PHE A 106 -0.21 9.65 -2.38
CA PHE A 106 1.09 9.01 -2.20
C PHE A 106 0.98 7.48 -2.30
N TYR A 107 0.00 6.86 -1.64
CA TYR A 107 -0.20 5.41 -1.68
C TYR A 107 -0.54 4.91 -3.09
N LEU A 108 -1.47 5.57 -3.79
CA LEU A 108 -1.86 5.21 -5.16
C LEU A 108 -0.72 5.39 -6.16
N LEU A 109 0.07 6.46 -6.03
CA LEU A 109 1.29 6.65 -6.81
C LEU A 109 2.34 5.58 -6.49
N GLY A 110 2.44 5.16 -5.23
CA GLY A 110 3.29 4.04 -4.81
C GLY A 110 2.94 2.74 -5.53
N ILE A 111 1.65 2.42 -5.68
CA ILE A 111 1.20 1.25 -6.47
C ILE A 111 1.64 1.43 -7.94
N LEU A 112 1.27 2.56 -8.54
CA LEU A 112 1.54 2.84 -9.96
C LEU A 112 3.02 2.78 -10.29
N VAL A 113 3.85 3.52 -9.55
CA VAL A 113 5.29 3.67 -9.82
C VAL A 113 6.02 2.34 -9.61
N ALA A 114 5.62 1.54 -8.61
CA ALA A 114 6.21 0.23 -8.39
C ALA A 114 5.95 -0.75 -9.54
N ASP A 115 4.83 -0.61 -10.26
CA ASP A 115 4.47 -1.45 -11.40
C ASP A 115 5.12 -0.98 -12.72
N LEU A 116 5.64 0.25 -12.83
CA LEU A 116 6.25 0.76 -14.06
C LEU A 116 7.48 -0.06 -14.52
N PRO A 117 8.47 -0.41 -13.66
CA PRO A 117 9.59 -1.25 -14.08
C PRO A 117 9.13 -2.63 -14.58
N THR A 118 8.17 -3.23 -13.88
CA THR A 118 7.56 -4.51 -14.27
C THR A 118 6.90 -4.40 -15.64
N TYR A 119 6.14 -3.33 -15.87
CA TYR A 119 5.51 -3.04 -17.15
C TYR A 119 6.53 -3.00 -18.29
N PHE A 120 7.55 -2.16 -18.19
CA PHE A 120 8.53 -2.01 -19.27
C PHE A 120 9.33 -3.29 -19.53
N LYS A 121 9.62 -4.08 -18.50
CA LYS A 121 10.36 -5.34 -18.61
C LYS A 121 9.53 -6.48 -19.20
N GLN A 122 8.24 -6.55 -18.89
CA GLN A 122 7.41 -7.72 -19.16
C GLN A 122 6.29 -7.47 -20.18
N LYS A 123 6.15 -6.27 -20.77
CA LYS A 123 5.10 -5.95 -21.77
C LYS A 123 5.04 -6.88 -23.00
N ASN A 124 6.11 -7.62 -23.30
CA ASN A 124 6.15 -8.59 -24.39
C ASN A 124 5.95 -10.05 -23.93
N ASN A 125 5.66 -10.27 -22.65
CA ASN A 125 5.44 -11.60 -22.06
C ASN A 125 3.97 -11.73 -21.62
N ALA A 126 3.18 -12.48 -22.40
CA ALA A 126 1.75 -12.66 -22.12
C ALA A 126 1.46 -13.47 -20.85
N TYR A 127 2.42 -14.30 -20.41
CA TYR A 127 2.26 -15.19 -19.26
C TYR A 127 2.69 -14.55 -17.93
N PHE A 128 3.26 -13.34 -17.97
CA PHE A 128 3.66 -12.64 -16.76
C PHE A 128 2.45 -12.02 -16.07
N ASN A 129 2.28 -12.32 -14.80
CA ASN A 129 1.27 -11.76 -13.92
C ASN A 129 1.89 -11.37 -12.58
N SER A 130 1.49 -10.24 -12.03
CA SER A 130 1.80 -9.84 -10.65
C SER A 130 0.58 -9.19 -10.00
N LEU A 131 0.54 -9.17 -8.67
CA LEU A 131 -0.54 -8.58 -7.88
C LEU A 131 -0.08 -8.39 -6.43
N GLY A 132 -0.73 -7.48 -5.71
CA GLY A 132 -0.44 -7.13 -4.32
C GLY A 132 0.07 -5.70 -4.17
N ALA A 133 -0.16 -5.11 -3.00
CA ALA A 133 0.21 -3.73 -2.68
C ALA A 133 1.69 -3.56 -2.25
N SER A 134 2.53 -4.59 -2.37
CA SER A 134 3.87 -4.62 -1.75
C SER A 134 4.79 -3.48 -2.19
N GLY A 135 4.66 -3.01 -3.43
CA GLY A 135 5.35 -1.82 -3.92
C GLY A 135 4.96 -0.55 -3.17
N ALA A 136 3.66 -0.31 -2.99
CA ALA A 136 3.14 0.83 -2.23
C ALA A 136 3.47 0.73 -0.74
N VAL A 137 3.37 -0.46 -0.15
CA VAL A 137 3.76 -0.69 1.25
C VAL A 137 5.26 -0.42 1.44
N SER A 138 6.10 -0.84 0.49
CA SER A 138 7.53 -0.52 0.53
C SER A 138 7.74 1.00 0.47
N ALA A 139 7.04 1.72 -0.40
CA ALA A 139 7.12 3.18 -0.48
C ALA A 139 6.73 3.86 0.85
N VAL A 140 5.66 3.38 1.50
CA VAL A 140 5.22 3.87 2.82
C VAL A 140 6.27 3.60 3.89
N ILE A 141 6.85 2.39 3.93
CA ILE A 141 7.92 2.05 4.86
C ILE A 141 9.12 2.96 4.64
N PHE A 142 9.62 3.08 3.40
CA PHE A 142 10.77 3.91 3.08
C PHE A 142 10.53 5.39 3.39
N ALA A 143 9.34 5.92 3.10
CA ALA A 143 8.99 7.29 3.49
C ALA A 143 9.01 7.46 5.01
N GLY A 144 8.44 6.52 5.76
CA GLY A 144 8.50 6.53 7.22
C GLY A 144 9.95 6.53 7.76
N ILE A 145 10.83 5.72 7.16
CA ILE A 145 12.27 5.68 7.49
C ILE A 145 12.93 7.03 7.18
N MET A 146 12.61 7.67 6.05
CA MET A 146 13.20 8.97 5.71
C MET A 146 12.78 10.10 6.67
N PHE A 147 11.55 10.05 7.21
CA PHE A 147 11.10 11.03 8.21
C PHE A 147 11.70 10.78 9.60
N PHE A 148 12.05 9.53 9.92
CA PHE A 148 12.62 9.16 11.22
C PHE A 148 13.88 8.25 11.07
N PRO A 149 14.96 8.75 10.44
CA PRO A 149 16.08 7.90 10.00
C PRO A 149 16.98 7.40 11.13
N THR A 150 16.89 7.98 12.33
CA THR A 150 17.68 7.59 13.51
C THR A 150 16.85 6.85 14.56
N GLU A 151 15.57 6.63 14.29
CA GLU A 151 14.67 5.95 15.21
C GLU A 151 14.69 4.45 14.98
N LYS A 152 14.60 3.68 16.07
CA LYS A 152 14.58 2.22 15.96
C LYS A 152 13.30 1.77 15.26
N ILE A 153 13.45 1.06 14.15
CA ILE A 153 12.35 0.42 13.47
C ILE A 153 12.00 -0.85 14.25
N TYR A 154 10.81 -0.89 14.85
CA TYR A 154 10.34 -2.09 15.53
C TYR A 154 9.68 -3.03 14.52
N LEU A 155 10.49 -3.91 13.93
CA LEU A 155 10.00 -5.00 13.09
C LEU A 155 9.07 -5.88 13.94
N PHE A 156 7.81 -6.03 13.51
CA PHE A 156 6.76 -6.77 14.23
C PHE A 156 6.46 -6.23 15.65
N GLY A 157 6.83 -4.99 15.97
CA GLY A 157 6.69 -4.45 17.33
C GLY A 157 7.66 -5.05 18.37
N LEU A 158 8.52 -5.99 17.95
CA LEU A 158 9.39 -6.78 18.84
C LEU A 158 10.87 -6.51 18.61
N LEU A 159 11.29 -6.40 17.35
CA LEU A 159 12.69 -6.33 16.99
C LEU A 159 13.05 -4.90 16.59
N GLY A 160 13.68 -4.14 17.49
CA GLY A 160 14.20 -2.81 17.18
C GLY A 160 15.48 -2.93 16.33
N ILE A 161 15.36 -2.64 15.04
CA ILE A 161 16.50 -2.51 14.13
C ILE A 161 16.95 -1.04 14.13
N PRO A 162 18.26 -0.75 14.26
CA PRO A 162 18.81 0.59 14.14
C PRO A 162 18.49 1.26 12.81
#